data_AF-A0A7J6D7Q4-F1
#
_entry.id   AF-A0A7J6D7Q4-F1
#
_cell.length_a   1.000
_cell.length_b   1.000
_cell.length_c   1.000
_cell.angle_alpha   90.00
_cell.angle_beta   90.00
_cell.angle_gamma   90.00
#
_symmetry.space_group_name_H-M   'P 1'
#
loop_
_entity.id
_entity.type
_entity.pdbx_description
1 polymer ?
#
loop_
_entity_poly.entity_id
_entity_poly.type
_entity_poly.pdbx_seq_one_letter_code
_entity_poly.pdbx_strand_id
1 'polypeptide(L)'
;MAYSHGKMMLDMALKRKHEDQVSSESISGVNAQNAESMPPAKLEAKEWTILHSYLDISGFSDDLFYGADELFTMSTPDPTPLPLMTPEPVTAHVTAPDPVLPPVTPASAPENPTLSVLVSNETGLYQECECCLLQDQHVRADHQGEAAENCPQCERWHKHQTEAAETRLHYRSDADKDWPGDTSVRSVDLQKVIMLPRMPGVKSAVFTRRISTYHETFASVGKKQNKRKTISVVWHEGIAGRNAKEITSAYAAALEKERDIRHVIYWVDNCSAQNKNWCLFSSLLTLVNSETISAEDVTLKFFEPGHTFMSADSFHHGVEQEMRHRPGGVVFDFDDFLSVVANSNSRKVEVVELKNENIRAWMDGHYAAKTKKMPRLAELKVMQLRRGSRSMFVKKSHGEEDFIELDFLQKKFNPSVPTTLRLQDWGVEEAKKTEILKNLVPLMPFSGAPCWSETSMRLKNRDKLSPSVD
;
A
#
# COMPACT_ATOMS: atom_id res chain seq x y z
N MET A 1 3.03 -42.39 1.13
CA MET A 1 3.26 -42.66 -0.32
C MET A 1 3.33 -41.40 -1.19
N ALA A 2 2.70 -40.26 -0.86
CA ALA A 2 2.83 -39.04 -1.67
C ALA A 2 4.27 -38.45 -1.69
N TYR A 3 4.97 -38.50 -0.55
CA TYR A 3 6.31 -37.90 -0.39
C TYR A 3 7.42 -38.52 -1.27
N SER A 4 7.32 -39.81 -1.59
CA SER A 4 8.29 -40.50 -2.44
C SER A 4 8.12 -40.17 -3.93
N HIS A 5 6.92 -39.80 -4.37
CA HIS A 5 6.63 -39.48 -5.77
C HIS A 5 7.19 -38.11 -6.18
N GLY A 6 7.14 -37.12 -5.27
CA GLY A 6 7.70 -35.79 -5.50
C GLY A 6 9.23 -35.79 -5.65
N LYS A 7 9.94 -36.57 -4.82
CA LYS A 7 11.40 -36.68 -4.90
C LYS A 7 11.87 -37.32 -6.21
N MET A 8 11.20 -38.39 -6.65
CA MET A 8 11.50 -39.06 -7.92
C MET A 8 11.32 -38.15 -9.14
N MET A 9 10.29 -37.29 -9.15
CA MET A 9 10.10 -36.28 -10.21
C MET A 9 11.21 -35.22 -10.22
N LEU A 10 11.68 -34.78 -9.06
CA LEU A 10 12.76 -33.79 -8.94
C LEU A 10 14.11 -34.36 -9.42
N ASP A 11 14.43 -35.60 -9.02
CA ASP A 11 15.65 -36.28 -9.45
C ASP A 11 15.65 -36.56 -10.98
N MET A 12 14.49 -36.89 -11.56
CA MET A 12 14.35 -37.01 -13.03
C MET A 12 14.50 -35.67 -13.77
N ALA A 13 14.02 -34.56 -13.20
CA ALA A 13 14.16 -33.23 -13.79
C ALA A 13 15.61 -32.73 -13.73
N LEU A 14 16.33 -33.00 -12.64
CA LEU A 14 17.75 -32.69 -12.50
C LEU A 14 18.61 -33.52 -13.45
N LYS A 15 18.29 -34.80 -13.63
CA LYS A 15 19.03 -35.67 -14.55
C LYS A 15 18.88 -35.24 -16.01
N ARG A 16 17.68 -34.84 -16.46
CA ARG A 16 17.47 -34.26 -17.80
C ARG A 16 18.30 -33.00 -18.04
N LYS A 17 18.33 -32.08 -17.07
CA LYS A 17 19.17 -30.86 -17.18
C LYS A 17 20.66 -31.17 -17.39
N HIS A 18 21.15 -32.23 -16.75
CA HIS A 18 22.55 -32.64 -16.86
C HIS A 18 22.85 -33.40 -18.16
N GLU A 19 21.87 -34.11 -18.73
CA GLU A 19 21.98 -34.75 -20.05
C GLU A 19 21.90 -33.70 -21.19
N ASP A 20 21.03 -32.69 -21.06
CA ASP A 20 20.92 -31.58 -22.02
C ASP A 20 22.22 -30.75 -22.10
N GLN A 21 22.87 -30.46 -20.96
CA GLN A 21 24.14 -29.71 -20.94
C GLN A 21 25.33 -30.48 -21.57
N VAL A 22 25.32 -31.80 -21.55
CA VAL A 22 26.38 -32.62 -22.18
C VAL A 22 26.17 -32.74 -23.69
N SER A 23 24.96 -32.49 -24.19
CA SER A 23 24.64 -32.57 -25.63
C SER A 23 25.16 -31.39 -26.48
N SER A 24 25.51 -30.25 -25.85
CA SER A 24 25.92 -29.03 -26.57
C SER A 24 27.42 -28.92 -26.88
N GLU A 25 28.28 -29.80 -26.35
CA GLU A 25 29.73 -29.79 -26.63
C GLU A 25 30.15 -30.87 -27.65
N SER A 26 29.63 -30.78 -28.87
CA SER A 26 30.32 -31.36 -30.04
C SER A 26 29.94 -30.68 -31.35
N ILE A 27 30.86 -29.88 -31.91
CA ILE A 27 31.16 -29.73 -33.36
C ILE A 27 32.27 -28.67 -33.55
N SER A 28 33.20 -28.97 -34.46
CA SER A 28 34.29 -28.12 -34.97
C SER A 28 35.33 -27.58 -33.97
N GLY A 29 36.54 -28.15 -34.02
CA GLY A 29 37.73 -27.54 -33.43
C GLY A 29 38.61 -26.85 -34.47
N VAL A 30 39.40 -25.86 -34.04
CA VAL A 30 40.60 -25.37 -34.74
C VAL A 30 41.70 -25.12 -33.71
N ASN A 31 42.93 -25.48 -34.10
CA ASN A 31 44.21 -25.47 -33.38
C ASN A 31 44.42 -24.45 -32.24
N ALA A 32 45.09 -24.93 -31.20
CA ALA A 32 45.78 -24.12 -30.21
C ALA A 32 47.06 -23.46 -30.79
N GLN A 33 47.32 -22.20 -30.43
CA GLN A 33 48.66 -21.68 -30.13
C GLN A 33 48.59 -20.29 -29.45
N ASN A 34 49.63 -20.00 -28.67
CA ASN A 34 49.95 -18.71 -28.02
C ASN A 34 49.05 -18.25 -26.87
N ALA A 35 49.47 -18.60 -25.66
CA ALA A 35 49.26 -17.77 -24.47
C ALA A 35 50.51 -16.88 -24.25
N GLU A 36 50.34 -15.56 -24.14
CA GLU A 36 51.13 -14.71 -23.23
C GLU A 36 50.65 -13.23 -23.21
N SER A 37 50.70 -12.63 -22.00
CA SER A 37 50.75 -11.18 -21.68
C SER A 37 49.46 -10.33 -21.51
N MET A 38 49.40 -9.66 -20.33
CA MET A 38 48.65 -8.43 -19.95
C MET A 38 47.14 -8.56 -19.57
N PRO A 39 46.52 -7.61 -18.82
CA PRO A 39 46.16 -7.84 -17.41
C PRO A 39 44.64 -7.78 -17.10
N PRO A 40 44.18 -8.20 -15.91
CA PRO A 40 42.76 -8.22 -15.56
C PRO A 40 42.23 -6.82 -15.18
N ALA A 41 41.84 -6.03 -16.17
CA ALA A 41 41.24 -4.71 -15.95
C ALA A 41 40.22 -4.33 -17.04
N LYS A 42 39.14 -5.12 -17.22
CA LYS A 42 37.93 -4.73 -18.00
C LYS A 42 36.72 -5.69 -17.92
N LEU A 43 36.47 -6.36 -16.79
CA LEU A 43 35.32 -7.28 -16.64
C LEU A 43 34.29 -6.92 -15.54
N GLU A 44 34.56 -5.96 -14.67
CA GLU A 44 33.58 -5.50 -13.65
C GLU A 44 32.75 -4.27 -14.06
N ALA A 45 32.91 -3.77 -15.29
CA ALA A 45 32.26 -2.54 -15.76
C ALA A 45 30.94 -2.75 -16.54
N LYS A 46 30.35 -3.96 -16.51
CA LYS A 46 29.09 -4.27 -17.25
C LYS A 46 27.97 -4.89 -16.43
N GLU A 47 28.22 -5.40 -15.23
CA GLU A 47 27.16 -5.96 -14.38
C GLU A 47 26.58 -4.91 -13.40
N TRP A 48 27.33 -3.87 -13.06
CA TRP A 48 26.86 -2.78 -12.19
C TRP A 48 25.93 -1.75 -12.87
N THR A 49 25.82 -1.75 -14.20
CA THR A 49 24.90 -0.84 -14.92
C THR A 49 23.44 -1.26 -14.82
N ILE A 50 23.16 -2.50 -14.40
CA ILE A 50 21.80 -3.07 -14.46
C ILE A 50 20.96 -2.71 -13.23
N LEU A 51 21.57 -2.57 -12.03
CA LEU A 51 20.82 -2.22 -10.81
C LEU A 51 20.29 -0.77 -10.79
N HIS A 52 21.01 0.18 -11.40
CA HIS A 52 20.57 1.58 -11.43
C HIS A 52 19.36 1.85 -12.33
N SER A 53 18.99 0.92 -13.22
CA SER A 53 17.83 1.07 -14.10
C SER A 53 16.46 0.92 -13.41
N TYR A 54 16.44 0.53 -12.13
CA TYR A 54 15.22 0.33 -11.32
C TYR A 54 15.01 1.34 -10.18
N LEU A 55 15.89 2.33 -10.04
CA LEU A 55 15.86 3.29 -8.91
C LEU A 55 15.76 4.77 -9.31
N ASP A 56 15.45 5.08 -10.57
CA ASP A 56 15.22 6.47 -10.98
C ASP A 56 13.80 6.96 -10.61
N ILE A 57 13.61 7.24 -9.32
CA ILE A 57 12.55 8.10 -8.79
C ILE A 57 13.19 9.42 -8.34
N SER A 58 13.93 10.08 -9.22
CA SER A 58 14.51 11.41 -8.95
C SER A 58 13.62 12.53 -9.53
N GLY A 59 12.58 12.88 -8.75
CA GLY A 59 11.65 13.97 -9.06
C GLY A 59 11.13 14.71 -7.83
N PHE A 60 11.78 14.50 -6.68
CA PHE A 60 11.57 15.23 -5.43
C PHE A 60 12.74 16.20 -5.24
N SER A 61 12.46 17.40 -4.72
CA SER A 61 13.52 18.35 -4.35
C SER A 61 14.06 18.03 -2.96
N ASP A 62 15.38 17.83 -2.86
CA ASP A 62 16.11 17.44 -1.64
C ASP A 62 16.25 18.59 -0.61
N ASP A 63 15.14 19.12 -0.10
CA ASP A 63 15.12 20.27 0.83
C ASP A 63 14.37 19.99 2.16
N LEU A 64 14.23 18.71 2.56
CA LEU A 64 13.53 18.34 3.82
C LEU A 64 14.22 17.27 4.69
N PHE A 65 15.45 16.85 4.38
CA PHE A 65 16.19 15.82 5.13
C PHE A 65 17.63 16.23 5.53
N TYR A 66 17.77 17.34 6.26
CA TYR A 66 18.95 17.60 7.09
C TYR A 66 18.54 18.19 8.44
N GLY A 67 19.03 17.59 9.54
CA GLY A 67 18.65 18.00 10.90
C GLY A 67 18.88 16.93 11.97
N ALA A 68 20.01 16.22 11.92
CA ALA A 68 20.41 15.25 12.93
C ALA A 68 21.93 15.20 13.06
N ASP A 69 22.52 16.26 13.60
CA ASP A 69 23.90 16.30 14.09
C ASP A 69 23.92 17.13 15.38
N GLU A 70 24.04 16.47 16.54
CA GLU A 70 24.59 17.09 17.74
C GLU A 70 25.22 16.03 18.66
N LEU A 71 26.50 15.77 18.35
CA LEU A 71 27.63 15.52 19.26
C LEU A 71 27.37 14.85 20.62
N PHE A 72 28.05 13.71 20.78
CA PHE A 72 28.44 13.15 22.07
C PHE A 72 29.10 14.18 22.99
N THR A 73 28.56 14.35 24.20
CA THR A 73 29.36 14.72 25.38
C THR A 73 29.07 13.75 26.51
N MET A 74 30.08 12.95 26.87
CA MET A 74 29.97 11.97 27.96
C MET A 74 29.89 12.68 29.31
N SER A 75 29.05 12.20 30.21
CA SER A 75 29.07 12.55 31.64
C SER A 75 28.52 11.39 32.45
N THR A 76 29.42 10.72 33.18
CA THR A 76 29.14 9.60 34.09
C THR A 76 28.60 10.09 35.43
N PRO A 77 27.66 9.36 36.04
CA PRO A 77 27.53 9.32 37.50
C PRO A 77 27.97 7.96 38.09
N ASP A 78 28.48 8.01 39.32
CA ASP A 78 28.97 6.89 40.14
C ASP A 78 27.89 5.83 40.46
N PRO A 79 28.28 4.56 40.74
CA PRO A 79 27.37 3.55 41.27
C PRO A 79 27.24 3.66 42.79
N THR A 80 26.04 3.48 43.33
CA THR A 80 25.80 3.31 44.78
C THR A 80 24.91 2.07 44.99
N PRO A 81 25.22 1.16 45.94
CA PRO A 81 24.68 -0.20 45.92
C PRO A 81 23.34 -0.34 46.65
N LEU A 82 22.50 -1.27 46.16
CA LEU A 82 21.31 -1.77 46.86
C LEU A 82 21.69 -2.85 47.89
N PRO A 83 21.08 -2.89 49.09
CA PRO A 83 21.37 -3.89 50.10
C PRO A 83 20.54 -5.19 49.94
N LEU A 84 21.19 -6.34 50.13
CA LEU A 84 20.54 -7.63 50.41
C LEU A 84 19.90 -7.61 51.81
N MET A 85 18.77 -8.31 52.00
CA MET A 85 18.45 -9.02 53.25
C MET A 85 17.69 -10.33 52.99
N THR A 86 17.76 -11.23 53.98
CA THR A 86 17.54 -12.70 53.91
C THR A 86 16.21 -13.16 54.56
N PRO A 87 15.80 -14.45 54.45
CA PRO A 87 14.43 -14.92 54.72
C PRO A 87 14.22 -15.61 56.09
N GLU A 88 13.04 -16.26 56.25
CA GLU A 88 12.58 -17.24 57.28
C GLU A 88 11.58 -16.74 58.36
N PRO A 89 10.81 -17.62 59.07
CA PRO A 89 10.58 -19.07 58.91
C PRO A 89 9.08 -19.51 58.88
N VAL A 90 8.85 -20.83 58.84
CA VAL A 90 7.54 -21.55 58.78
C VAL A 90 7.11 -22.12 60.15
N THR A 91 5.81 -22.31 60.39
CA THR A 91 5.32 -23.37 61.30
C THR A 91 3.93 -23.92 60.88
N ALA A 92 3.45 -24.99 61.52
CA ALA A 92 2.34 -25.85 61.05
C ALA A 92 1.60 -26.55 62.22
N HIS A 93 0.46 -27.22 61.93
CA HIS A 93 -0.11 -28.48 62.51
C HIS A 93 -1.63 -28.60 62.16
N VAL A 94 -2.16 -29.65 61.49
CA VAL A 94 -2.49 -31.06 61.91
C VAL A 94 -3.85 -31.13 62.68
N THR A 95 -4.88 -31.98 62.41
CA THR A 95 -5.02 -33.35 61.80
C THR A 95 -6.44 -33.61 61.19
N ALA A 96 -6.62 -34.71 60.42
CA ALA A 96 -7.90 -35.27 59.90
C ALA A 96 -8.49 -36.42 60.80
N PRO A 97 -9.55 -37.23 60.48
CA PRO A 97 -9.74 -38.06 59.25
C PRO A 97 -11.18 -38.32 58.68
N ASP A 98 -11.32 -38.34 57.35
CA ASP A 98 -11.69 -39.48 56.44
C ASP A 98 -12.64 -40.63 56.87
N PRO A 99 -13.47 -41.23 55.94
CA PRO A 99 -12.93 -41.96 54.77
C PRO A 99 -13.68 -42.00 53.40
N VAL A 100 -12.86 -41.92 52.35
CA VAL A 100 -12.82 -42.78 51.12
C VAL A 100 -13.84 -42.60 49.97
N LEU A 101 -13.32 -42.18 48.81
CA LEU A 101 -13.31 -42.92 47.52
C LEU A 101 -12.09 -42.47 46.66
N PRO A 102 -11.41 -43.34 45.87
CA PRO A 102 -10.13 -43.02 45.20
C PRO A 102 -10.23 -42.93 43.65
N PRO A 103 -9.12 -42.77 42.87
CA PRO A 103 -8.25 -41.58 42.82
C PRO A 103 -7.99 -41.09 41.37
N VAL A 104 -7.90 -39.77 41.13
CA VAL A 104 -7.32 -39.20 39.89
C VAL A 104 -6.63 -37.86 40.17
N THR A 105 -5.34 -37.73 39.87
CA THR A 105 -4.53 -36.49 39.92
C THR A 105 -3.31 -36.64 38.96
N PRO A 106 -2.57 -35.57 38.62
CA PRO A 106 -3.04 -34.25 38.16
C PRO A 106 -2.21 -33.68 36.98
N ALA A 107 -2.74 -32.69 36.25
CA ALA A 107 -1.98 -31.78 35.37
C ALA A 107 -2.85 -30.53 35.14
N SER A 108 -2.54 -29.40 35.79
CA SER A 108 -1.66 -28.31 35.34
C SER A 108 -2.43 -27.20 34.61
N ALA A 109 -2.13 -25.93 34.93
CA ALA A 109 -2.81 -24.77 34.38
C ALA A 109 -2.58 -24.63 32.85
N PRO A 110 -3.50 -24.01 32.09
CA PRO A 110 -3.28 -23.74 30.68
C PRO A 110 -2.22 -22.64 30.52
N GLU A 111 -1.09 -23.02 29.94
CA GLU A 111 -0.03 -22.12 29.50
C GLU A 111 -0.50 -21.25 28.32
N ASN A 112 0.25 -20.18 28.03
CA ASN A 112 -0.02 -19.26 26.92
C ASN A 112 -0.23 -20.01 25.58
N PRO A 113 -1.32 -19.77 24.84
CA PRO A 113 -1.44 -20.26 23.48
C PRO A 113 -0.53 -19.43 22.57
N THR A 114 0.65 -19.95 22.26
CA THR A 114 1.51 -19.46 21.19
C THR A 114 0.71 -19.48 19.88
N LEU A 115 0.35 -18.29 19.40
CA LEU A 115 -0.51 -18.07 18.24
C LEU A 115 0.26 -18.37 16.94
N SER A 116 0.57 -19.63 16.70
CA SER A 116 1.18 -20.11 15.46
C SER A 116 0.16 -20.03 14.31
N VAL A 117 0.08 -18.84 13.69
CA VAL A 117 -0.74 -18.63 12.50
C VAL A 117 -0.12 -19.41 11.34
N LEU A 118 -0.58 -20.64 11.14
CA LEU A 118 -0.33 -21.43 9.94
C LEU A 118 -1.02 -20.75 8.75
N VAL A 119 -0.30 -19.84 8.10
CA VAL A 119 -0.73 -19.22 6.84
C VAL A 119 -0.73 -20.30 5.76
N SER A 120 -1.91 -20.64 5.24
CA SER A 120 -2.07 -21.56 4.13
C SER A 120 -1.59 -20.92 2.82
N ASN A 121 -0.55 -21.49 2.23
CA ASN A 121 0.04 -21.05 0.96
C ASN A 121 -0.86 -21.37 -0.25
N GLU A 122 -1.78 -20.47 -0.59
CA GLU A 122 -2.47 -20.47 -1.89
C GLU A 122 -2.50 -19.06 -2.51
N THR A 123 -1.49 -18.79 -3.35
CA THR A 123 -1.47 -17.80 -4.45
C THR A 123 -2.22 -16.47 -4.26
N GLY A 124 -1.68 -15.61 -3.39
CA GLY A 124 -1.84 -14.15 -3.48
C GLY A 124 -0.48 -13.47 -3.63
N LEU A 125 -0.41 -12.28 -4.24
CA LEU A 125 0.78 -11.44 -4.11
C LEU A 125 0.80 -10.83 -2.71
N TYR A 126 1.28 -11.60 -1.74
CA TYR A 126 1.60 -11.07 -0.41
C TYR A 126 2.76 -10.07 -0.53
N GLN A 127 2.52 -8.82 -0.17
CA GLN A 127 3.61 -7.93 0.20
C GLN A 127 4.05 -8.32 1.61
N GLU A 128 5.31 -8.70 1.77
CA GLU A 128 5.87 -9.03 3.08
C GLU A 128 6.00 -7.75 3.91
N CYS A 129 5.57 -7.79 5.17
CA CYS A 129 5.73 -6.65 6.07
C CYS A 129 7.23 -6.48 6.41
N GLU A 130 7.82 -5.35 6.02
CA GLU A 130 9.24 -5.05 6.25
C GLU A 130 9.62 -5.16 7.75
N CYS A 131 8.75 -4.72 8.67
CA CYS A 131 9.00 -4.85 10.11
C CYS A 131 9.03 -6.32 10.57
N CYS A 132 8.22 -7.19 9.97
CA CYS A 132 8.23 -8.62 10.27
C CYS A 132 9.46 -9.32 9.66
N LEU A 133 9.84 -8.94 8.44
CA LEU A 133 11.04 -9.47 7.77
C LEU A 133 12.32 -9.10 8.52
N LEU A 134 12.44 -7.84 8.97
CA LEU A 134 13.56 -7.37 9.79
C LEU A 134 13.59 -8.05 11.17
N GLN A 135 12.43 -8.36 11.77
CA GLN A 135 12.39 -9.13 13.00
C GLN A 135 12.88 -10.57 12.81
N ASP A 136 12.43 -11.25 11.74
CA ASP A 136 12.85 -12.62 11.41
C ASP A 136 14.36 -12.73 11.18
N GLN A 137 14.96 -11.72 10.56
CA GLN A 137 16.42 -11.61 10.41
C GLN A 137 17.12 -11.39 11.77
N HIS A 138 16.61 -10.46 12.58
CA HIS A 138 17.18 -10.11 13.88
C HIS A 138 17.14 -11.27 14.90
N VAL A 139 16.02 -11.98 15.04
CA VAL A 139 15.97 -13.11 16.00
C VAL A 139 16.92 -14.24 15.63
N ARG A 140 17.14 -14.49 14.33
CA ARG A 140 18.11 -15.47 13.85
C ARG A 140 19.56 -15.06 14.10
N ALA A 141 19.86 -13.76 13.99
CA ALA A 141 21.20 -13.23 14.21
C ALA A 141 21.56 -13.14 15.70
N ASP A 142 20.65 -12.59 16.50
CA ASP A 142 20.96 -12.08 17.85
C ASP A 142 20.31 -12.89 18.99
N HIS A 143 19.28 -13.69 18.70
CA HIS A 143 18.41 -14.31 19.73
C HIS A 143 18.07 -15.80 19.46
N GLN A 144 18.94 -16.52 18.73
CA GLN A 144 18.81 -17.97 18.47
C GLN A 144 17.50 -18.42 17.79
N GLY A 145 16.76 -17.49 17.18
CA GLY A 145 15.49 -17.74 16.48
C GLY A 145 14.23 -17.32 17.23
N GLU A 146 14.32 -16.85 18.47
CA GLU A 146 13.15 -16.44 19.29
C GLU A 146 13.22 -14.96 19.67
N ALA A 147 12.09 -14.36 20.05
CA ALA A 147 12.06 -12.96 20.48
C ALA A 147 12.51 -12.83 21.94
N ALA A 148 13.45 -11.93 22.23
CA ALA A 148 13.98 -11.71 23.57
C ALA A 148 13.24 -10.60 24.34
N GLU A 149 13.05 -10.81 25.64
CA GLU A 149 12.62 -9.75 26.56
C GLU A 149 13.72 -8.68 26.73
N ASN A 150 13.32 -7.42 26.95
CA ASN A 150 14.20 -6.25 27.07
C ASN A 150 15.03 -5.94 25.80
N CYS A 151 14.68 -6.50 24.64
CA CYS A 151 15.25 -6.11 23.35
C CYS A 151 14.38 -5.05 22.66
N PRO A 152 14.87 -3.80 22.42
CA PRO A 152 14.06 -2.72 21.85
C PRO A 152 13.49 -3.00 20.45
N GLN A 153 14.11 -3.88 19.66
CA GLN A 153 13.60 -4.29 18.36
C GLN A 153 12.48 -5.34 18.49
N CYS A 154 12.66 -6.34 19.37
CA CYS A 154 11.62 -7.31 19.71
C CYS A 154 10.38 -6.64 20.32
N GLU A 155 10.56 -5.69 21.23
CA GLU A 155 9.46 -4.90 21.83
C GLU A 155 8.70 -4.08 20.78
N ARG A 156 9.43 -3.41 19.87
CA ARG A 156 8.82 -2.66 18.76
C ARG A 156 7.99 -3.57 17.85
N TRP A 157 8.52 -4.75 17.51
CA TRP A 157 7.80 -5.74 16.71
C TRP A 157 6.58 -6.31 17.45
N HIS A 158 6.68 -6.60 18.74
CA HIS A 158 5.54 -7.08 19.55
C HIS A 158 4.42 -6.02 19.60
N LYS A 159 4.78 -4.75 19.80
CA LYS A 159 3.83 -3.63 19.71
C LYS A 159 3.18 -3.55 18.33
N HIS A 160 3.96 -3.63 17.26
CA HIS A 160 3.48 -3.64 15.88
C HIS A 160 2.48 -4.79 15.60
N GLN A 161 2.78 -6.02 16.04
CA GLN A 161 1.84 -7.14 15.93
C GLN A 161 0.55 -6.92 16.73
N THR A 162 0.65 -6.32 17.91
CA THR A 162 -0.51 -5.97 18.75
C THR A 162 -1.41 -4.94 18.05
N GLU A 163 -0.82 -3.89 17.47
CA GLU A 163 -1.53 -2.86 16.70
C GLU A 163 -2.13 -3.43 15.40
N ALA A 164 -1.44 -4.35 14.72
CA ALA A 164 -1.97 -5.07 13.56
C ALA A 164 -3.18 -5.96 13.92
N ALA A 165 -3.11 -6.66 15.06
CA ALA A 165 -4.22 -7.48 15.56
C ALA A 165 -5.43 -6.64 15.97
N GLU A 166 -5.24 -5.55 16.74
CA GLU A 166 -6.30 -4.60 17.11
C GLU A 166 -6.98 -4.03 15.86
N THR A 167 -6.20 -3.47 14.94
CA THR A 167 -6.65 -2.96 13.64
C THR A 167 -7.51 -3.99 12.90
N ARG A 168 -7.06 -5.26 12.85
CA ARG A 168 -7.77 -6.32 12.15
C ARG A 168 -9.10 -6.70 12.81
N LEU A 169 -9.16 -6.66 14.15
CA LEU A 169 -10.40 -6.87 14.90
C LEU A 169 -11.41 -5.76 14.63
N HIS A 170 -10.99 -4.49 14.66
CA HIS A 170 -11.87 -3.35 14.38
C HIS A 170 -12.36 -3.33 12.93
N TYR A 171 -11.51 -3.68 11.95
CA TYR A 171 -11.93 -3.82 10.55
C TYR A 171 -12.98 -4.92 10.35
N ARG A 172 -12.82 -6.08 11.02
CA ARG A 172 -13.82 -7.15 11.01
C ARG A 172 -15.13 -6.71 11.68
N SER A 173 -15.05 -6.03 12.82
CA SER A 173 -16.21 -5.49 13.53
C SER A 173 -17.03 -4.54 12.65
N ASP A 174 -16.38 -3.61 11.97
CA ASP A 174 -17.02 -2.71 11.00
C ASP A 174 -17.66 -3.46 9.81
N ALA A 175 -17.05 -4.56 9.36
CA ALA A 175 -17.52 -5.40 8.24
C ALA A 175 -18.70 -6.32 8.59
N ASP A 176 -18.78 -6.78 9.84
CA ASP A 176 -19.84 -7.65 10.34
C ASP A 176 -21.05 -6.87 10.89
N LYS A 177 -20.86 -5.59 11.23
CA LYS A 177 -21.90 -4.67 11.69
C LYS A 177 -22.91 -4.33 10.60
N ASP A 178 -24.18 -4.31 10.98
CA ASP A 178 -25.26 -3.78 10.14
C ASP A 178 -25.36 -2.27 10.37
N TRP A 179 -24.72 -1.49 9.49
CA TRP A 179 -24.75 -0.04 9.52
C TRP A 179 -26.04 0.52 8.91
N PRO A 180 -26.56 1.66 9.41
CA PRO A 180 -27.75 2.29 8.85
C PRO A 180 -27.57 2.75 7.39
N GLY A 181 -28.69 2.98 6.69
CA GLY A 181 -28.70 3.32 5.25
C GLY A 181 -28.06 4.67 4.89
N ASP A 182 -27.83 5.54 5.88
CA ASP A 182 -27.14 6.83 5.75
C ASP A 182 -25.63 6.75 6.04
N THR A 183 -25.11 5.55 6.33
CA THR A 183 -23.71 5.32 6.67
C THR A 183 -23.03 4.49 5.58
N SER A 184 -21.86 4.91 5.11
CA SER A 184 -21.03 4.20 4.14
C SER A 184 -19.71 3.76 4.77
N VAL A 185 -19.36 2.48 4.60
CA VAL A 185 -18.09 1.91 5.07
C VAL A 185 -17.37 1.28 3.90
N ARG A 186 -16.19 1.82 3.56
CA ARG A 186 -15.39 1.39 2.42
C ARG A 186 -13.93 1.20 2.81
N SER A 187 -13.21 0.38 2.05
CA SER A 187 -11.76 0.28 2.09
C SER A 187 -11.20 0.98 0.86
N VAL A 188 -10.18 1.82 1.03
CA VAL A 188 -9.61 2.64 -0.04
C VAL A 188 -8.17 2.25 -0.29
N ASP A 189 -7.86 1.90 -1.54
CA ASP A 189 -6.51 1.59 -2.01
C ASP A 189 -6.31 2.01 -3.47
N LEU A 190 -5.10 2.54 -3.76
CA LEU A 190 -4.65 2.88 -5.10
C LEU A 190 -3.94 1.68 -5.73
N GLN A 191 -4.62 1.00 -6.67
CA GLN A 191 -4.06 -0.18 -7.33
C GLN A 191 -2.68 0.11 -7.93
N LYS A 192 -1.78 -0.88 -7.85
CA LYS A 192 -0.51 -0.91 -8.57
C LYS A 192 -0.70 -0.43 -10.02
N VAL A 193 0.10 0.57 -10.41
CA VAL A 193 -0.01 1.27 -11.71
C VAL A 193 -0.13 0.29 -12.88
N ILE A 194 -1.18 0.45 -13.66
CA ILE A 194 -1.44 -0.34 -14.86
C ILE A 194 -0.82 0.37 -16.07
N MET A 195 0.07 -0.32 -16.78
CA MET A 195 0.77 0.24 -17.94
C MET A 195 0.08 -0.18 -19.24
N LEU A 196 -0.46 0.78 -19.98
CA LEU A 196 -1.21 0.57 -21.22
C LEU A 196 -0.35 0.97 -22.45
N PRO A 197 -0.32 0.17 -23.55
CA PRO A 197 -1.01 -1.11 -23.74
C PRO A 197 -0.48 -2.24 -22.84
N ARG A 198 -1.37 -3.04 -22.27
CA ARG A 198 -1.00 -4.29 -21.58
C ARG A 198 -1.01 -5.42 -22.60
N MET A 199 0.18 -5.92 -22.96
CA MET A 199 0.36 -7.01 -23.92
C MET A 199 1.23 -8.12 -23.31
N PRO A 200 0.65 -9.06 -22.54
CA PRO A 200 1.40 -10.17 -21.94
C PRO A 200 2.11 -11.02 -23.01
N GLY A 201 3.30 -11.52 -22.70
CA GLY A 201 4.12 -12.33 -23.62
C GLY A 201 4.83 -11.55 -24.75
N VAL A 202 4.45 -10.30 -25.01
CA VAL A 202 5.07 -9.46 -26.05
C VAL A 202 6.33 -8.79 -25.49
N LYS A 203 7.52 -9.25 -25.94
CA LYS A 203 8.81 -8.73 -25.45
C LYS A 203 8.97 -7.21 -25.64
N SER A 204 8.51 -6.64 -26.75
CA SER A 204 8.61 -5.18 -26.97
C SER A 204 7.78 -4.37 -25.98
N ALA A 205 6.69 -4.91 -25.44
CA ALA A 205 5.87 -4.25 -24.41
C ALA A 205 6.54 -4.20 -23.03
N VAL A 206 7.57 -5.03 -22.78
CA VAL A 206 8.38 -4.97 -21.56
C VAL A 206 9.32 -3.77 -21.58
N PHE A 207 9.92 -3.47 -22.74
CA PHE A 207 10.94 -2.42 -22.90
C PHE A 207 10.41 -1.07 -23.41
N THR A 208 9.23 -1.04 -24.03
CA THR A 208 8.60 0.20 -24.52
C THR A 208 8.00 1.00 -23.36
N ARG A 209 8.26 2.31 -23.31
CA ARG A 209 7.58 3.19 -22.35
C ARG A 209 6.09 3.24 -22.66
N ARG A 210 5.26 3.08 -21.63
CA ARG A 210 3.81 2.92 -21.74
C ARG A 210 3.06 3.95 -20.90
N ILE A 211 1.76 4.08 -21.17
CA ILE A 211 0.88 5.03 -20.47
C ILE A 211 0.59 4.51 -19.06
N SER A 212 0.97 5.29 -18.05
CA SER A 212 0.64 5.01 -16.66
C SER A 212 -0.85 5.27 -16.42
N THR A 213 -1.56 4.27 -15.90
CA THR A 213 -2.98 4.33 -15.55
C THR A 213 -3.15 4.05 -14.05
N TYR A 214 -4.01 4.85 -13.42
CA TYR A 214 -4.24 4.89 -11.99
C TYR A 214 -5.69 4.49 -11.69
N HIS A 215 -5.90 3.75 -10.61
CA HIS A 215 -7.18 3.19 -10.24
C HIS A 215 -7.35 3.20 -8.71
N GLU A 216 -7.95 4.26 -8.21
CA GLU A 216 -8.29 4.44 -6.80
C GLU A 216 -9.62 3.72 -6.52
N THR A 217 -9.63 2.76 -5.59
CA THR A 217 -10.78 1.88 -5.36
C THR A 217 -11.37 2.10 -3.99
N PHE A 218 -12.63 2.50 -3.93
CA PHE A 218 -13.42 2.62 -2.70
C PHE A 218 -14.35 1.39 -2.60
N ALA A 219 -13.80 0.25 -2.19
CA ALA A 219 -14.53 -1.02 -2.13
C ALA A 219 -15.41 -1.14 -0.90
N SER A 220 -16.65 -1.62 -1.06
CA SER A 220 -17.61 -1.80 0.05
C SER A 220 -17.11 -2.82 1.08
N VAL A 221 -17.06 -2.44 2.35
CA VAL A 221 -16.55 -3.30 3.45
C VAL A 221 -17.69 -4.13 4.04
N GLY A 222 -17.57 -5.46 4.01
CA GLY A 222 -18.50 -6.36 4.69
C GLY A 222 -19.63 -6.94 3.84
N LYS A 223 -20.00 -8.20 4.11
CA LYS A 223 -20.97 -8.94 3.28
C LYS A 223 -22.41 -8.46 3.46
N LYS A 224 -22.77 -7.87 4.60
CA LYS A 224 -24.09 -7.27 4.87
C LYS A 224 -24.23 -5.87 4.23
N GLN A 225 -23.12 -5.15 4.11
CA GLN A 225 -23.00 -3.82 3.50
C GLN A 225 -23.05 -3.82 1.96
N ASN A 226 -23.03 -4.99 1.31
CA ASN A 226 -23.00 -5.20 -0.15
C ASN A 226 -24.21 -4.68 -0.95
N LYS A 227 -25.02 -3.80 -0.35
CA LYS A 227 -26.09 -3.03 -1.03
C LYS A 227 -25.52 -1.93 -1.93
N ARG A 228 -24.36 -1.32 -1.56
CA ARG A 228 -23.69 -0.31 -2.39
C ARG A 228 -22.60 -0.95 -3.26
N LYS A 229 -22.52 -0.51 -4.51
CA LYS A 229 -21.44 -0.87 -5.45
C LYS A 229 -20.10 -0.33 -4.96
N THR A 230 -19.01 -1.01 -5.28
CA THR A 230 -17.65 -0.43 -5.22
C THR A 230 -17.60 0.80 -6.12
N ILE A 231 -16.95 1.88 -5.68
CA ILE A 231 -16.67 3.02 -6.56
C ILE A 231 -15.21 2.89 -7.01
N SER A 232 -14.99 2.86 -8.32
CA SER A 232 -13.66 2.79 -8.93
C SER A 232 -13.38 4.08 -9.67
N VAL A 233 -12.43 4.87 -9.16
CA VAL A 233 -12.03 6.15 -9.74
C VAL A 233 -10.78 5.93 -10.58
N VAL A 234 -10.85 6.20 -11.88
CA VAL A 234 -9.87 5.77 -12.88
C VAL A 234 -9.43 6.95 -13.74
N TRP A 235 -8.13 7.09 -13.96
CA TRP A 235 -7.53 8.09 -14.86
C TRP A 235 -6.15 7.65 -15.34
N HIS A 236 -5.59 8.35 -16.33
CA HIS A 236 -4.23 8.09 -16.82
C HIS A 236 -3.38 9.36 -16.77
N GLU A 237 -2.05 9.19 -16.82
CA GLU A 237 -1.05 10.27 -16.71
C GLU A 237 -1.20 11.41 -17.74
N GLY A 238 -1.93 11.15 -18.83
CA GLY A 238 -2.25 12.15 -19.85
C GLY A 238 -3.32 13.14 -19.39
N ILE A 239 -4.23 12.74 -18.49
CA ILE A 239 -5.23 13.63 -17.88
C ILE A 239 -4.57 14.41 -16.75
N ALA A 240 -4.02 13.69 -15.77
CA ALA A 240 -3.31 14.22 -14.61
C ALA A 240 -2.40 13.16 -13.97
N GLY A 241 -1.47 13.59 -13.11
CA GLY A 241 -0.59 12.69 -12.36
C GLY A 241 -1.27 12.00 -11.18
N ARG A 242 -0.48 11.64 -10.16
CA ARG A 242 -0.95 10.96 -8.93
C ARG A 242 -0.41 11.62 -7.65
N ASN A 243 -0.27 12.95 -7.65
CA ASN A 243 0.17 13.67 -6.46
C ASN A 243 -1.04 13.91 -5.53
N ALA A 244 -0.78 14.49 -4.36
CA ALA A 244 -1.80 14.67 -3.33
C ALA A 244 -3.09 15.38 -3.81
N LYS A 245 -3.02 16.29 -4.80
CA LYS A 245 -4.20 17.00 -5.35
C LYS A 245 -5.05 16.10 -6.23
N GLU A 246 -4.43 15.26 -7.05
CA GLU A 246 -5.10 14.27 -7.89
C GLU A 246 -5.75 13.17 -7.04
N ILE A 247 -5.03 12.62 -6.06
CA ILE A 247 -5.60 11.65 -5.08
C ILE A 247 -6.77 12.28 -4.32
N THR A 248 -6.62 13.50 -3.80
CA THR A 248 -7.72 14.22 -3.13
C THR A 248 -8.92 14.46 -4.04
N SER A 249 -8.70 14.66 -5.35
CA SER A 249 -9.78 14.78 -6.33
C SER A 249 -10.50 13.45 -6.57
N ALA A 250 -9.81 12.31 -6.46
CA ALA A 250 -10.44 10.99 -6.48
C ALA A 250 -11.34 10.77 -5.25
N TYR A 251 -10.87 11.13 -4.05
CA TYR A 251 -11.69 11.15 -2.83
C TYR A 251 -12.91 12.07 -2.97
N ALA A 252 -12.75 13.27 -3.54
CA ALA A 252 -13.86 14.18 -3.78
C ALA A 252 -14.90 13.58 -4.74
N ALA A 253 -14.45 12.97 -5.85
CA ALA A 253 -15.34 12.31 -6.81
C ALA A 253 -16.10 11.12 -6.19
N ALA A 254 -15.45 10.32 -5.34
CA ALA A 254 -16.11 9.23 -4.61
C ALA A 254 -17.15 9.76 -3.61
N LEU A 255 -16.83 10.82 -2.86
CA LEU A 255 -17.78 11.49 -1.95
C LEU A 255 -18.96 12.13 -2.70
N GLU A 256 -18.75 12.67 -3.91
CA GLU A 256 -19.82 13.20 -4.77
C GLU A 256 -20.77 12.09 -5.28
N LYS A 257 -20.29 10.84 -5.44
CA LYS A 257 -21.16 9.68 -5.68
C LYS A 257 -21.93 9.23 -4.44
N GLU A 258 -21.43 9.57 -3.25
CA GLU A 258 -22.07 9.30 -1.96
C GLU A 258 -22.66 10.58 -1.33
N ARG A 259 -23.02 11.59 -2.15
CA ARG A 259 -23.43 12.93 -1.71
C ARG A 259 -24.56 12.99 -0.69
N ASP A 260 -25.44 12.00 -0.62
CA ASP A 260 -26.58 11.96 0.30
C ASP A 260 -26.30 11.10 1.55
N ILE A 261 -25.08 10.57 1.71
CA ILE A 261 -24.62 9.82 2.89
C ILE A 261 -24.22 10.79 4.01
N ARG A 262 -24.61 10.48 5.25
CA ARG A 262 -24.31 11.29 6.45
C ARG A 262 -23.02 10.88 7.15
N HIS A 263 -22.72 9.59 7.21
CA HIS A 263 -21.55 9.08 7.94
C HIS A 263 -20.67 8.29 6.98
N VAL A 264 -19.44 8.74 6.76
CA VAL A 264 -18.50 8.10 5.83
C VAL A 264 -17.31 7.55 6.60
N ILE A 265 -17.06 6.25 6.51
CA ILE A 265 -15.92 5.57 7.13
C ILE A 265 -15.07 4.93 6.04
N TYR A 266 -13.84 5.41 5.89
CA TYR A 266 -12.85 4.87 4.97
C TYR A 266 -11.71 4.19 5.74
N TRP A 267 -11.57 2.89 5.52
CA TRP A 267 -10.42 2.09 5.94
C TRP A 267 -9.32 2.22 4.90
N VAL A 268 -8.18 2.79 5.27
CA VAL A 268 -7.14 3.20 4.32
C VAL A 268 -5.77 2.70 4.78
N ASP A 269 -4.85 2.54 3.83
CA ASP A 269 -3.48 2.17 4.16
C ASP A 269 -2.76 3.29 4.97
N ASN A 270 -1.58 2.99 5.49
CA ASN A 270 -0.79 3.93 6.29
C ASN A 270 0.21 4.74 5.43
N CYS A 271 -0.06 4.93 4.13
CA CYS A 271 0.86 5.63 3.23
C CYS A 271 0.78 7.15 3.43
N SER A 272 1.90 7.76 3.83
CA SER A 272 2.04 9.21 3.99
C SER A 272 1.84 9.98 2.68
N ALA A 273 2.30 9.43 1.56
CA ALA A 273 2.18 10.08 0.25
C ALA A 273 0.74 10.11 -0.29
N GLN A 274 -0.11 9.14 0.09
CA GLN A 274 -1.47 8.98 -0.43
C GLN A 274 -2.53 9.38 0.59
N ASN A 275 -2.53 8.75 1.77
CA ASN A 275 -3.66 8.75 2.70
C ASN A 275 -3.37 9.49 4.03
N LYS A 276 -2.11 9.72 4.38
CA LYS A 276 -1.70 10.56 5.54
C LYS A 276 -0.98 11.85 5.13
N ASN A 277 -1.65 12.67 4.32
CA ASN A 277 -1.16 13.99 3.91
C ASN A 277 -2.14 15.12 4.26
N TRP A 278 -1.61 16.31 4.53
CA TRP A 278 -2.40 17.47 4.96
C TRP A 278 -3.31 18.07 3.87
N CYS A 279 -2.98 17.87 2.58
CA CYS A 279 -3.82 18.32 1.48
C CYS A 279 -5.17 17.56 1.48
N LEU A 280 -5.12 16.22 1.61
CA LEU A 280 -6.31 15.38 1.76
C LEU A 280 -7.12 15.81 2.99
N PHE A 281 -6.48 15.98 4.15
CA PHE A 281 -7.19 16.31 5.40
C PHE A 281 -7.87 17.69 5.34
N SER A 282 -7.18 18.70 4.83
CA SER A 282 -7.73 20.06 4.63
C SER A 282 -8.88 20.08 3.63
N SER A 283 -8.85 19.18 2.65
CA SER A 283 -9.84 19.08 1.59
C SER A 283 -11.07 18.26 1.98
N LEU A 284 -10.90 17.17 2.72
CA LEU A 284 -12.02 16.46 3.36
C LEU A 284 -12.75 17.37 4.37
N LEU A 285 -12.01 18.21 5.11
CA LEU A 285 -12.60 19.22 5.99
C LEU A 285 -13.37 20.28 5.20
N THR A 286 -12.87 20.65 4.03
CA THR A 286 -13.56 21.56 3.11
C THR A 286 -14.86 20.94 2.58
N LEU A 287 -14.81 19.67 2.15
CA LEU A 287 -15.96 18.93 1.63
C LEU A 287 -17.05 18.72 2.70
N VAL A 288 -16.69 18.26 3.91
CA VAL A 288 -17.67 18.02 5.01
C VAL A 288 -18.33 19.29 5.53
N ASN A 289 -17.73 20.46 5.29
CA ASN A 289 -18.30 21.77 5.60
C ASN A 289 -18.98 22.46 4.40
N SER A 290 -18.94 21.86 3.22
CA SER A 290 -19.58 22.40 2.01
C SER A 290 -20.99 21.86 1.81
N GLU A 291 -21.72 22.46 0.86
CA GLU A 291 -23.04 22.01 0.42
C GLU A 291 -22.97 20.91 -0.68
N THR A 292 -21.78 20.50 -1.14
CA THR A 292 -21.66 19.52 -2.24
C THR A 292 -21.95 18.09 -1.81
N ILE A 293 -21.85 17.81 -0.50
CA ILE A 293 -22.18 16.53 0.13
C ILE A 293 -22.95 16.78 1.43
N SER A 294 -23.70 15.78 1.88
CA SER A 294 -24.53 15.78 3.10
C SER A 294 -23.82 15.20 4.33
N ALA A 295 -22.56 14.74 4.18
CA ALA A 295 -21.81 14.08 5.23
C ALA A 295 -21.70 14.97 6.49
N GLU A 296 -22.14 14.47 7.62
CA GLU A 296 -21.98 15.08 8.94
C GLU A 296 -20.62 14.74 9.53
N ASP A 297 -20.06 13.58 9.20
CA ASP A 297 -18.66 13.27 9.44
C ASP A 297 -18.04 12.39 8.35
N VAL A 298 -16.73 12.56 8.18
CA VAL A 298 -15.85 11.69 7.41
C VAL A 298 -14.76 11.19 8.33
N THR A 299 -14.66 9.87 8.47
CA THR A 299 -13.70 9.16 9.32
C THR A 299 -12.73 8.34 8.48
N LEU A 300 -11.43 8.59 8.62
CA LEU A 300 -10.37 7.73 8.11
C LEU A 300 -9.87 6.81 9.24
N LYS A 301 -9.85 5.50 8.99
CA LYS A 301 -9.29 4.48 9.87
C LYS A 301 -8.07 3.87 9.17
N PHE A 302 -6.90 4.00 9.78
CA PHE A 302 -5.63 3.59 9.19
C PHE A 302 -5.29 2.16 9.57
N PHE A 303 -4.89 1.35 8.57
CA PHE A 303 -4.31 0.04 8.81
C PHE A 303 -2.90 0.15 9.42
N GLU A 304 -2.42 -0.95 9.98
CA GLU A 304 -1.01 -1.09 10.36
C GLU A 304 -0.15 -1.29 9.09
N PRO A 305 1.01 -0.59 8.93
CA PRO A 305 1.85 -0.73 7.74
C PRO A 305 2.24 -2.19 7.49
N GLY A 306 2.18 -2.66 6.25
CA GLY A 306 2.46 -4.06 5.91
C GLY A 306 1.39 -5.08 6.34
N HIS A 307 0.31 -4.66 7.02
CA HIS A 307 -0.80 -5.51 7.46
C HIS A 307 -2.16 -5.00 6.92
N THR A 308 -2.16 -4.55 5.66
CA THR A 308 -3.24 -3.76 5.02
C THR A 308 -4.35 -4.57 4.33
N PHE A 309 -4.39 -5.91 4.49
CA PHE A 309 -5.29 -6.78 3.71
C PHE A 309 -6.79 -6.42 3.85
N MET A 310 -7.39 -5.87 2.79
CA MET A 310 -8.70 -5.21 2.79
C MET A 310 -9.59 -5.63 1.60
N SER A 311 -10.82 -5.11 1.52
CA SER A 311 -11.73 -5.44 0.41
C SER A 311 -11.30 -4.87 -0.94
N ALA A 312 -10.47 -3.81 -0.95
CA ALA A 312 -9.90 -3.25 -2.17
C ALA A 312 -8.95 -4.25 -2.86
N ASP A 313 -8.08 -4.95 -2.12
CA ASP A 313 -7.22 -6.03 -2.66
C ASP A 313 -8.04 -7.11 -3.38
N SER A 314 -9.15 -7.52 -2.76
CA SER A 314 -10.06 -8.52 -3.31
C SER A 314 -10.74 -8.02 -4.60
N PHE A 315 -11.08 -6.73 -4.65
CA PHE A 315 -11.64 -6.10 -5.84
C PHE A 315 -10.60 -6.00 -6.97
N HIS A 316 -9.37 -5.57 -6.66
CA HIS A 316 -8.24 -5.51 -7.59
C HIS A 316 -7.90 -6.88 -8.17
N HIS A 317 -7.92 -7.93 -7.34
CA HIS A 317 -7.76 -9.30 -7.80
C HIS A 317 -8.84 -9.68 -8.84
N GLY A 318 -10.10 -9.28 -8.62
CA GLY A 318 -11.17 -9.44 -9.60
C GLY A 318 -10.94 -8.65 -10.91
N VAL A 319 -10.37 -7.44 -10.84
CA VAL A 319 -9.95 -6.66 -12.03
C VAL A 319 -8.81 -7.36 -12.77
N GLU A 320 -7.83 -7.92 -12.05
CA GLU A 320 -6.75 -8.69 -12.68
C GLU A 320 -7.23 -10.00 -13.30
N GLN A 321 -8.17 -10.71 -12.68
CA GLN A 321 -8.81 -11.88 -13.27
C GLN A 321 -9.51 -11.49 -14.58
N GLU A 322 -10.28 -10.40 -14.60
CA GLU A 322 -10.94 -9.92 -15.81
C GLU A 322 -9.92 -9.56 -16.91
N MET A 323 -8.80 -8.89 -16.57
CA MET A 323 -7.69 -8.67 -17.51
C MET A 323 -7.07 -9.97 -18.02
N ARG A 324 -7.01 -11.05 -17.23
CA ARG A 324 -6.51 -12.37 -17.65
C ARG A 324 -7.51 -13.14 -18.51
N HIS A 325 -8.81 -12.94 -18.32
CA HIS A 325 -9.87 -13.61 -19.08
C HIS A 325 -10.05 -13.06 -20.50
N ARG A 326 -9.65 -11.82 -20.77
CA ARG A 326 -9.62 -11.28 -22.15
C ARG A 326 -8.68 -12.14 -23.04
N PRO A 327 -8.99 -12.35 -24.33
CA PRO A 327 -8.14 -13.16 -25.22
C PRO A 327 -6.68 -12.69 -25.22
N GLY A 328 -5.74 -13.58 -24.85
CA GLY A 328 -4.31 -13.24 -24.73
C GLY A 328 -3.95 -12.33 -23.54
N GLY A 329 -4.91 -12.03 -22.66
CA GLY A 329 -4.75 -11.12 -21.52
C GLY A 329 -4.52 -9.65 -21.90
N VAL A 330 -4.88 -9.25 -23.12
CA VAL A 330 -4.58 -7.91 -23.64
C VAL A 330 -5.58 -6.85 -23.17
N VAL A 331 -5.06 -5.64 -22.96
CA VAL A 331 -5.83 -4.41 -22.68
C VAL A 331 -5.14 -3.31 -23.49
N PHE A 332 -5.70 -2.91 -24.62
CA PHE A 332 -4.95 -2.11 -25.59
C PHE A 332 -4.87 -0.63 -25.23
N ASP A 333 -5.95 -0.08 -24.69
CA ASP A 333 -6.12 1.35 -24.41
C ASP A 333 -6.91 1.58 -23.11
N PHE A 334 -7.23 2.85 -22.86
CA PHE A 334 -7.88 3.30 -21.63
C PHE A 334 -9.37 2.90 -21.57
N ASP A 335 -10.10 2.96 -22.69
CA ASP A 335 -11.50 2.51 -22.76
C ASP A 335 -11.59 0.99 -22.55
N ASP A 336 -10.62 0.26 -23.07
CA ASP A 336 -10.43 -1.17 -22.80
C ASP A 336 -10.25 -1.45 -21.30
N PHE A 337 -9.49 -0.61 -20.59
CA PHE A 337 -9.30 -0.75 -19.14
C PHE A 337 -10.55 -0.33 -18.34
N LEU A 338 -11.24 0.75 -18.71
CA LEU A 338 -12.52 1.13 -18.12
C LEU A 338 -13.56 -0.01 -18.27
N SER A 339 -13.58 -0.66 -19.43
CA SER A 339 -14.41 -1.84 -19.71
C SER A 339 -14.03 -3.05 -18.84
N VAL A 340 -12.74 -3.32 -18.62
CA VAL A 340 -12.29 -4.35 -17.66
C VAL A 340 -12.82 -4.04 -16.26
N VAL A 341 -12.59 -2.83 -15.75
CA VAL A 341 -13.00 -2.45 -14.39
C VAL A 341 -14.52 -2.61 -14.25
N ALA A 342 -15.30 -2.10 -15.22
CA ALA A 342 -16.76 -2.19 -15.26
C ALA A 342 -17.32 -3.62 -15.32
N ASN A 343 -16.60 -4.55 -15.99
CA ASN A 343 -17.01 -5.95 -16.09
C ASN A 343 -16.58 -6.81 -14.89
N SER A 344 -15.52 -6.41 -14.19
CA SER A 344 -14.99 -7.10 -13.02
C SER A 344 -16.03 -7.27 -11.90
N ASN A 345 -15.75 -8.19 -10.96
CA ASN A 345 -16.49 -8.31 -9.69
C ASN A 345 -18.02 -8.41 -9.87
N SER A 346 -18.46 -9.18 -10.87
CA SER A 346 -19.87 -9.36 -11.25
C SER A 346 -20.60 -8.03 -11.57
N ARG A 347 -19.90 -7.04 -12.15
CA ARG A 347 -20.44 -5.71 -12.50
C ARG A 347 -20.99 -4.92 -11.29
N LYS A 348 -20.54 -5.25 -10.07
CA LYS A 348 -20.93 -4.56 -8.81
C LYS A 348 -20.07 -3.32 -8.54
N VAL A 349 -19.79 -2.57 -9.59
CA VAL A 349 -18.93 -1.38 -9.57
C VAL A 349 -19.65 -0.20 -10.23
N GLU A 350 -19.35 1.00 -9.74
CA GLU A 350 -19.56 2.26 -10.43
C GLU A 350 -18.19 2.82 -10.82
N VAL A 351 -17.93 2.91 -12.12
CA VAL A 351 -16.66 3.44 -12.66
C VAL A 351 -16.80 4.94 -12.87
N VAL A 352 -15.83 5.68 -12.35
CA VAL A 352 -15.73 7.13 -12.46
C VAL A 352 -14.42 7.46 -13.16
N GLU A 353 -14.51 7.84 -14.43
CA GLU A 353 -13.41 8.45 -15.15
C GLU A 353 -13.17 9.87 -14.58
N LEU A 354 -12.00 10.14 -14.00
CA LEU A 354 -11.65 11.54 -13.69
C LEU A 354 -11.23 12.24 -14.98
N LYS A 355 -11.93 13.31 -15.30
CA LYS A 355 -11.55 14.25 -16.35
C LYS A 355 -10.81 15.43 -15.72
N ASN A 356 -10.13 16.21 -16.53
CA ASN A 356 -9.38 17.39 -16.09
C ASN A 356 -10.22 18.32 -15.21
N GLU A 357 -11.50 18.55 -15.58
CA GLU A 357 -12.49 19.33 -14.84
C GLU A 357 -12.74 18.86 -13.39
N ASN A 358 -12.57 17.57 -13.11
CA ASN A 358 -12.73 16.99 -11.77
C ASN A 358 -11.46 17.15 -10.90
N ILE A 359 -10.30 17.37 -11.50
CA ILE A 359 -9.04 17.57 -10.78
C ILE A 359 -9.02 19.01 -10.26
N ARG A 360 -9.18 19.21 -8.96
CA ARG A 360 -9.29 20.56 -8.36
C ARG A 360 -7.99 21.03 -7.71
N ALA A 361 -7.85 22.35 -7.57
CA ALA A 361 -6.67 23.01 -7.01
C ALA A 361 -6.59 22.92 -5.48
N TRP A 362 -6.77 21.71 -4.92
CA TRP A 362 -6.70 21.44 -3.48
C TRP A 362 -5.43 22.01 -2.83
N MET A 363 -5.58 22.50 -1.61
CA MET A 363 -4.54 23.21 -0.86
C MET A 363 -4.28 22.54 0.47
N ASP A 364 -3.00 22.50 0.85
CA ASP A 364 -2.60 22.21 2.21
C ASP A 364 -2.91 23.41 3.10
N GLY A 365 -3.86 23.26 4.01
CA GLY A 365 -4.26 24.26 4.98
C GLY A 365 -3.54 24.17 6.32
N HIS A 366 -2.59 23.26 6.51
CA HIS A 366 -1.97 23.01 7.80
C HIS A 366 -1.02 24.14 8.23
N TYR A 367 -0.85 24.27 9.55
CA TYR A 367 0.09 25.20 10.16
C TYR A 367 1.07 24.48 11.07
N ALA A 368 2.30 24.29 10.59
CA ALA A 368 3.35 23.50 11.23
C ALA A 368 3.59 23.82 12.73
N ALA A 369 3.46 25.08 13.15
CA ALA A 369 3.70 25.46 14.55
C ALA A 369 2.60 24.95 15.52
N LYS A 370 1.37 24.74 15.05
CA LYS A 370 0.33 24.04 15.83
C LYS A 370 0.58 22.53 15.85
N THR A 371 0.92 21.96 14.69
CA THR A 371 1.11 20.51 14.56
C THR A 371 2.32 19.97 15.34
N LYS A 372 3.32 20.81 15.67
CA LYS A 372 4.44 20.47 16.56
C LYS A 372 4.05 19.94 17.95
N LYS A 373 2.86 20.27 18.47
CA LYS A 373 2.36 19.78 19.77
C LYS A 373 1.41 18.59 19.64
N MET A 374 1.15 18.12 18.43
CA MET A 374 0.22 17.04 18.14
C MET A 374 0.97 15.70 18.04
N PRO A 375 0.26 14.55 18.15
CA PRO A 375 0.84 13.26 17.78
C PRO A 375 1.35 13.28 16.34
N ARG A 376 2.40 12.50 16.04
CA ARG A 376 2.90 12.40 14.67
C ARG A 376 1.83 11.75 13.79
N LEU A 377 1.71 12.16 12.52
CA LEU A 377 0.73 11.56 11.60
C LEU A 377 0.86 10.03 11.50
N ALA A 378 2.10 9.50 11.57
CA ALA A 378 2.38 8.07 11.60
C ALA A 378 1.68 7.34 12.77
N GLU A 379 1.56 7.99 13.93
CA GLU A 379 0.97 7.44 15.17
C GLU A 379 -0.57 7.45 15.16
N LEU A 380 -1.20 8.22 14.26
CA LEU A 380 -2.67 8.28 14.19
C LEU A 380 -3.25 6.99 13.61
N LYS A 381 -4.24 6.40 14.28
CA LYS A 381 -4.98 5.20 13.81
C LYS A 381 -6.40 5.52 13.38
N VAL A 382 -7.02 6.54 13.97
CA VAL A 382 -8.32 7.08 13.53
C VAL A 382 -8.23 8.60 13.42
N MET A 383 -8.86 9.15 12.39
CA MET A 383 -9.07 10.58 12.22
C MET A 383 -10.50 10.83 11.73
N GLN A 384 -11.19 11.81 12.31
CA GLN A 384 -12.55 12.20 11.96
C GLN A 384 -12.64 13.71 11.78
N LEU A 385 -13.38 14.13 10.75
CA LEU A 385 -13.71 15.52 10.44
C LEU A 385 -15.23 15.65 10.51
N ARG A 386 -15.72 16.71 11.17
CA ARG A 386 -17.15 16.89 11.48
C ARG A 386 -17.67 18.18 10.86
N ARG A 387 -18.87 18.14 10.27
CA ARG A 387 -19.59 19.30 9.72
C ARG A 387 -19.79 20.35 10.81
N GLY A 388 -19.58 21.62 10.44
CA GLY A 388 -19.60 22.76 11.35
C GLY A 388 -18.31 22.95 12.16
N SER A 389 -17.41 21.96 12.20
CA SER A 389 -16.11 22.09 12.87
C SER A 389 -15.00 22.49 11.91
N ARG A 390 -13.99 23.18 12.45
CA ARG A 390 -12.70 23.46 11.80
C ARG A 390 -11.55 22.61 12.37
N SER A 391 -11.85 21.79 13.37
CA SER A 391 -10.89 20.93 14.06
C SER A 391 -10.89 19.52 13.48
N MET A 392 -9.78 18.80 13.71
CA MET A 392 -9.64 17.39 13.40
C MET A 392 -9.69 16.58 14.70
N PHE A 393 -10.48 15.51 14.73
CA PHE A 393 -10.65 14.65 15.91
C PHE A 393 -9.86 13.37 15.67
N VAL A 394 -8.92 12.99 16.55
CA VAL A 394 -8.02 11.84 16.30
C VAL A 394 -7.93 10.85 17.44
N LYS A 395 -7.46 9.63 17.13
CA LYS A 395 -7.11 8.54 18.05
C LYS A 395 -5.77 7.91 17.69
N LYS A 396 -5.03 7.45 18.70
CA LYS A 396 -3.74 6.75 18.60
C LYS A 396 -3.87 5.23 18.62
N SER A 397 -5.02 4.68 19.02
CA SER A 397 -5.38 3.27 18.81
C SER A 397 -6.79 3.18 18.22
N HIS A 398 -7.20 1.98 17.79
CA HIS A 398 -8.59 1.75 17.38
C HIS A 398 -9.53 1.52 18.58
N GLY A 399 -9.00 1.03 19.70
CA GLY A 399 -9.71 0.79 20.95
C GLY A 399 -9.94 2.02 21.85
N GLU A 400 -9.27 3.15 21.62
CA GLU A 400 -9.59 4.41 22.33
C GLU A 400 -11.07 4.80 22.12
N GLU A 401 -11.81 5.14 23.19
CA GLU A 401 -13.21 5.56 23.09
C GLU A 401 -13.33 7.05 22.70
N ASP A 402 -12.59 7.91 23.40
CA ASP A 402 -12.59 9.36 23.21
C ASP A 402 -11.71 9.82 22.04
N PHE A 403 -12.02 10.99 21.50
CA PHE A 403 -11.22 11.65 20.47
C PHE A 403 -10.44 12.84 21.06
N ILE A 404 -9.18 12.98 20.65
CA ILE A 404 -8.39 14.20 20.90
C ILE A 404 -8.74 15.23 19.81
N GLU A 405 -9.22 16.41 20.20
CA GLU A 405 -9.46 17.52 19.28
C GLU A 405 -8.17 18.28 18.96
N LEU A 406 -7.91 18.52 17.67
CA LEU A 406 -6.72 19.15 17.15
C LEU A 406 -7.05 20.30 16.18
N ASP A 407 -6.62 21.52 16.53
CA ASP A 407 -6.56 22.65 15.60
C ASP A 407 -5.26 22.57 14.77
N PHE A 408 -5.39 22.18 13.51
CA PHE A 408 -4.25 22.02 12.59
C PHE A 408 -4.16 23.15 11.55
N LEU A 409 -5.18 24.00 11.42
CA LEU A 409 -5.32 24.93 10.28
C LEU A 409 -4.57 26.26 10.45
N GLN A 410 -4.15 26.85 9.33
CA GLN A 410 -3.74 28.25 9.26
C GLN A 410 -4.92 29.18 9.57
N LYS A 411 -4.66 30.27 10.30
CA LYS A 411 -5.70 31.25 10.69
C LYS A 411 -6.43 31.89 9.49
N LYS A 412 -5.76 31.98 8.33
CA LYS A 412 -6.32 32.52 7.08
C LYS A 412 -6.87 31.44 6.13
N PHE A 413 -6.85 30.16 6.49
CA PHE A 413 -7.33 29.10 5.61
C PHE A 413 -8.85 29.20 5.39
N ASN A 414 -9.26 29.38 4.13
CA ASN A 414 -10.65 29.38 3.71
C ASN A 414 -11.06 28.00 3.18
N PRO A 415 -11.92 27.24 3.87
CA PRO A 415 -12.39 25.93 3.42
C PRO A 415 -13.47 26.09 2.35
N SER A 416 -13.08 26.50 1.14
CA SER A 416 -13.93 26.58 -0.05
C SER A 416 -13.47 25.59 -1.10
N VAL A 417 -14.40 24.86 -1.73
CA VAL A 417 -14.08 23.93 -2.82
C VAL A 417 -13.37 24.70 -3.94
N PRO A 418 -12.12 24.35 -4.31
CA PRO A 418 -11.33 25.14 -5.25
C PRO A 418 -11.75 24.86 -6.69
N THR A 419 -11.38 25.76 -7.59
CA THR A 419 -11.54 25.60 -9.04
C THR A 419 -10.71 24.43 -9.56
N THR A 420 -10.95 24.05 -10.82
CA THR A 420 -10.12 23.08 -11.55
C THR A 420 -8.64 23.46 -11.49
N LEU A 421 -7.76 22.46 -11.30
CA LEU A 421 -6.31 22.61 -11.14
C LEU A 421 -5.64 23.11 -12.43
N ARG A 422 -6.18 22.75 -13.59
CA ARG A 422 -5.74 23.14 -14.93
C ARG A 422 -6.98 23.29 -15.82
N LEU A 423 -6.84 23.96 -16.96
CA LEU A 423 -7.92 24.09 -17.96
C LEU A 423 -7.80 23.07 -19.11
N GLN A 424 -6.75 22.27 -19.09
CA GLN A 424 -6.44 21.27 -20.11
C GLN A 424 -5.68 20.10 -19.49
N ASP A 425 -5.81 18.95 -20.15
CA ASP A 425 -5.08 17.72 -19.85
C ASP A 425 -3.57 17.94 -19.85
N TRP A 426 -2.84 17.11 -19.10
CA TRP A 426 -1.36 17.13 -19.11
C TRP A 426 -0.78 16.76 -20.47
N GLY A 427 -1.50 15.92 -21.21
CA GLY A 427 -1.05 15.26 -22.42
C GLY A 427 -0.01 14.17 -22.16
N VAL A 428 0.10 13.24 -23.10
CA VAL A 428 1.16 12.21 -23.08
C VAL A 428 2.45 12.81 -23.65
N GLU A 429 3.60 12.37 -23.14
CA GLU A 429 4.92 12.75 -23.67
C GLU A 429 5.09 12.22 -25.11
N GLU A 430 5.49 13.09 -26.04
CA GLU A 430 5.57 12.75 -27.47
C GLU A 430 6.48 11.54 -27.76
N ALA A 431 7.64 11.47 -27.09
CA ALA A 431 8.56 10.36 -27.27
C ALA A 431 7.96 9.02 -26.79
N LYS A 432 7.19 9.04 -25.70
CA LYS A 432 6.44 7.87 -25.21
C LYS A 432 5.34 7.47 -26.20
N LYS A 433 4.57 8.43 -26.74
CA LYS A 433 3.55 8.19 -27.78
C LYS A 433 4.18 7.57 -29.04
N THR A 434 5.28 8.15 -29.52
CA THR A 434 6.05 7.67 -30.67
C THR A 434 6.58 6.24 -30.48
N GLU A 435 7.10 5.91 -29.30
CA GLU A 435 7.54 4.54 -28.99
C GLU A 435 6.39 3.54 -29.04
N ILE A 436 5.21 3.85 -28.49
CA ILE A 436 4.04 2.96 -28.52
C ILE A 436 3.55 2.76 -29.96
N LEU A 437 3.40 3.85 -30.72
CA LEU A 437 3.01 3.83 -32.13
C LEU A 437 3.96 3.00 -32.99
N LYS A 438 5.26 3.06 -32.73
CA LYS A 438 6.29 2.34 -33.48
C LYS A 438 6.42 0.87 -33.08
N ASN A 439 6.40 0.58 -31.77
CA ASN A 439 6.83 -0.73 -31.24
C ASN A 439 5.67 -1.66 -30.87
N LEU A 440 4.48 -1.12 -30.58
CA LEU A 440 3.35 -1.88 -30.02
C LEU A 440 2.12 -1.88 -30.93
N VAL A 441 1.75 -0.74 -31.54
CA VAL A 441 0.58 -0.66 -32.44
C VAL A 441 0.66 -1.62 -33.63
N PRO A 442 1.81 -1.87 -34.28
CA PRO A 442 1.92 -2.89 -35.35
C PRO A 442 1.66 -4.33 -34.88
N LEU A 443 1.62 -4.57 -33.57
CA LEU A 443 1.34 -5.87 -32.94
C LEU A 443 -0.10 -5.99 -32.43
N MET A 444 -0.91 -4.94 -32.60
CA MET A 444 -2.33 -4.93 -32.26
C MET A 444 -3.17 -5.46 -33.44
N PRO A 445 -4.32 -6.11 -33.19
CA PRO A 445 -5.28 -6.37 -34.25
C PRO A 445 -5.81 -5.03 -34.83
N PHE A 446 -6.29 -5.07 -36.07
CA PHE A 446 -6.80 -3.89 -36.81
C PHE A 446 -7.90 -3.11 -36.06
N SER A 447 -8.59 -3.73 -35.10
CA SER A 447 -9.59 -3.09 -34.24
C SER A 447 -9.02 -2.24 -33.10
N GLY A 448 -7.78 -2.50 -32.65
CA GLY A 448 -7.13 -1.77 -31.54
C GLY A 448 -6.25 -0.60 -32.00
N ALA A 449 -5.71 -0.66 -33.21
CA ALA A 449 -4.87 0.40 -33.78
C ALA A 449 -5.56 1.79 -33.90
N PRO A 450 -6.87 1.91 -34.24
CA PRO A 450 -7.52 3.22 -34.42
C PRO A 450 -7.53 4.10 -33.17
N CYS A 451 -7.60 3.49 -31.98
CA CYS A 451 -7.63 4.20 -30.70
C CYS A 451 -6.32 4.97 -30.41
N TRP A 452 -5.22 4.63 -31.08
CA TRP A 452 -3.92 5.30 -30.93
C TRP A 452 -3.68 6.42 -31.96
N SER A 453 -4.65 6.70 -32.84
CA SER A 453 -4.61 7.85 -33.75
C SER A 453 -4.64 9.20 -33.00
N GLU A 454 -4.25 10.30 -33.68
CA GLU A 454 -3.90 11.56 -33.02
C GLU A 454 -4.98 12.18 -32.11
N THR A 455 -6.25 11.86 -32.34
CA THR A 455 -7.41 12.49 -31.69
C THR A 455 -7.63 12.10 -30.23
N SER A 456 -7.25 10.88 -29.81
CA SER A 456 -7.47 10.39 -28.44
C SER A 456 -6.37 10.83 -27.45
N MET A 457 -5.15 11.03 -27.95
CA MET A 457 -3.97 11.30 -27.13
C MET A 457 -3.49 12.74 -27.34
N ARG A 458 -4.18 13.64 -26.64
CA ARG A 458 -3.80 15.06 -26.53
C ARG A 458 -2.33 15.17 -26.15
N LEU A 459 -1.60 16.01 -26.88
CA LEU A 459 -0.16 16.14 -26.77
C LEU A 459 0.23 17.13 -25.68
N LYS A 460 1.31 16.83 -24.96
CA LYS A 460 1.94 17.75 -24.03
C LYS A 460 2.76 18.79 -24.80
N ASN A 461 2.11 19.84 -25.30
CA ASN A 461 2.80 21.00 -25.86
C ASN A 461 3.66 21.65 -24.76
N ARG A 462 4.98 21.40 -24.80
CA ARG A 462 5.96 22.01 -23.89
C ARG A 462 6.14 23.52 -24.16
N ASP A 463 5.86 23.95 -25.39
CA ASP A 463 6.09 25.32 -25.86
C ASP A 463 4.84 26.19 -25.75
N LYS A 464 4.44 26.52 -24.51
CA LYS A 464 3.56 27.68 -24.20
C LYS A 464 3.44 28.10 -22.73
N LEU A 465 4.27 27.56 -21.82
CA LEU A 465 4.41 28.11 -20.47
C LEU A 465 5.48 29.23 -20.45
N SER A 466 5.16 30.36 -21.08
CA SER A 466 5.84 31.62 -20.79
C SER A 466 5.45 32.08 -19.39
N PRO A 467 6.38 32.54 -18.53
CA PRO A 467 6.01 33.16 -17.27
C PRO A 467 5.33 34.50 -17.55
N SER A 468 4.02 34.58 -17.35
CA SER A 468 3.34 35.87 -17.24
C SER A 468 3.74 36.49 -15.90
N VAL A 469 4.70 37.40 -15.97
CA VAL A 469 4.94 38.39 -14.92
C VAL A 469 3.73 39.34 -14.92
N ASP A 470 2.98 39.34 -13.83
CA ASP A 470 2.45 40.52 -13.10
C ASP A 470 1.62 40.07 -11.88
#